data_AF-A0A7X7IUD5-F1
#
_entry.id   AF-A0A7X7IUD5-F1
#
_cell.length_a   1.000
_cell.length_b   1.000
_cell.length_c   1.000
_cell.angle_alpha   90.00
_cell.angle_beta   90.00
_cell.angle_gamma   90.00
#
_symmetry.space_group_name_H-M   'P 1'
#
loop_
_entity.id
_entity.type
_entity.pdbx_description
1 polymer ?
#
loop_
_entity_poly.entity_id
_entity_poly.type
_entity_poly.pdbx_seq_one_letter_code
_entity_poly.pdbx_strand_id
1 'polypeptide(L)' 'MQLKTLKLAIVANEWKHQALADAVNRHLPRGLRLSENAITRVVTGRKRPSPEQATALARVLGRTVPELFPPEGRDHEQG' A
#
# COMPACT_ATOMS: atom_id res chain seq x y z
N MET A 1 -1.18 4.68 13.85
CA MET A 1 -2.26 3.98 13.10
C MET A 1 -2.09 3.94 11.55
N GLN A 2 -0.89 3.80 10.97
CA GLN A 2 -0.68 3.98 9.51
C GLN A 2 -1.24 2.86 8.62
N LEU A 3 -1.25 1.63 9.12
CA LEU A 3 -1.60 0.42 8.36
C LEU A 3 -3.11 0.23 8.19
N LYS A 4 -3.91 0.93 9.01
CA LYS A 4 -5.37 0.89 8.92
C LYS A 4 -5.84 1.49 7.60
N THR A 5 -5.26 2.58 7.13
CA THR A 5 -5.72 3.27 5.91
C THR A 5 -5.50 2.43 4.66
N LEU A 6 -4.32 1.81 4.50
CA LEU A 6 -4.06 0.92 3.37
C LEU A 6 -4.96 -0.31 3.39
N LYS A 7 -5.07 -0.98 4.55
CA LYS A 7 -5.96 -2.14 4.70
C LYS A 7 -7.41 -1.78 4.37
N LEU A 8 -7.87 -0.63 4.87
CA LEU A 8 -9.24 -0.16 4.66
C LEU A 8 -9.49 0.21 3.19
N ALA A 9 -8.52 0.81 2.50
CA ALA A 9 -8.63 1.09 1.07
C ALA A 9 -8.72 -0.20 0.23
N ILE A 10 -7.97 -1.24 0.58
CA ILE A 10 -8.04 -2.54 -0.10
C ILE A 10 -9.41 -3.19 0.11
N VAL A 11 -9.90 -3.19 1.35
CA VAL A 11 -11.21 -3.77 1.69
C VAL A 11 -12.36 -2.97 1.07
N ALA A 12 -12.30 -1.64 1.10
CA ALA A 12 -13.34 -0.76 0.55
C ALA A 12 -13.48 -0.88 -0.98
N ASN A 13 -12.39 -1.24 -1.66
CA ASN A 13 -12.41 -1.50 -3.10
C ASN A 13 -12.58 -3.01 -3.42
N GLU A 14 -12.84 -3.85 -2.42
CA GLU A 14 -13.02 -5.31 -2.54
C GLU A 14 -11.86 -6.06 -3.26
N TRP A 15 -10.63 -5.53 -3.16
CA TRP A 15 -9.49 -6.16 -3.80
C TRP A 15 -8.97 -7.35 -2.99
N LYS A 16 -8.78 -8.47 -3.68
CA LYS A 16 -7.91 -9.55 -3.17
C LYS A 16 -6.45 -9.11 -3.28
N HIS A 17 -5.62 -9.47 -2.29
CA HIS A 17 -4.18 -9.13 -2.31
C HIS A 17 -3.46 -9.60 -3.57
N GLN A 18 -3.86 -10.74 -4.14
CA GLN A 18 -3.31 -11.26 -5.39
C GLN A 18 -3.70 -10.41 -6.61
N ALA A 19 -4.98 -10.04 -6.71
CA ALA A 19 -5.47 -9.18 -7.80
C ALA A 19 -4.84 -7.78 -7.72
N LEU A 20 -4.67 -7.26 -6.50
CA LEU A 20 -3.98 -5.99 -6.25
C LEU A 20 -2.52 -6.09 -6.67
N ALA A 21 -1.83 -7.16 -6.31
CA ALA A 21 -0.46 -7.40 -6.74
C ALA A 21 -0.34 -7.41 -8.27
N ASP A 22 -1.22 -8.11 -8.98
CA ASP A 22 -1.24 -8.11 -10.44
C ASP A 22 -1.45 -6.70 -11.02
N ALA A 23 -2.46 -5.98 -10.54
CA ALA A 23 -2.75 -4.63 -10.99
C ALA A 23 -1.59 -3.66 -10.74
N VAL A 24 -0.97 -3.72 -9.55
CA VAL A 24 0.18 -2.90 -9.19
C VAL A 24 1.39 -3.24 -10.07
N ASN A 25 1.63 -4.52 -10.35
CA ASN A 25 2.72 -4.98 -11.21
C ASN A 25 2.59 -4.46 -12.66
N ARG A 26 1.39 -4.14 -13.15
CA ARG A 26 1.19 -3.50 -14.47
C ARG A 26 1.69 -2.06 -14.52
N HIS A 27 1.80 -1.40 -13.37
CA HIS A 27 2.28 -0.02 -13.26
C HIS A 27 3.73 0.08 -12.79
N LEU A 28 4.34 -1.04 -12.40
CA LEU A 28 5.73 -1.08 -11.95
C LEU A 28 6.70 -1.21 -13.15
N PRO A 29 7.88 -0.57 -13.07
CA PRO A 29 8.91 -0.74 -14.09
C PRO A 29 9.47 -2.17 -14.08
N ARG A 30 10.04 -2.58 -15.23
CA ARG A 30 10.66 -3.90 -15.39
C ARG A 30 11.75 -4.09 -14.33
N GLY A 31 11.63 -5.15 -13.54
CA GLY A 31 12.55 -5.50 -12.44
C GLY A 31 11.96 -5.27 -11.05
N LEU A 32 10.89 -4.49 -10.92
CA LEU A 32 10.14 -4.36 -9.68
C LEU A 32 8.86 -5.19 -9.76
N ARG A 33 8.68 -6.09 -8.78
CA ARG A 33 7.43 -6.84 -8.61
C ARG A 33 7.02 -6.88 -7.14
N LEU A 34 5.71 -6.88 -6.94
CA LEU A 34 5.06 -7.20 -5.69
C LEU A 34 4.36 -8.54 -5.82
N SER A 35 4.73 -9.48 -4.95
CA SER A 35 3.94 -10.69 -4.73
C SER A 35 2.84 -10.41 -3.71
N GLU A 36 1.81 -11.26 -3.69
CA GLU A 36 0.75 -11.22 -2.68
C GLU A 36 1.31 -11.16 -1.25
N ASN A 37 2.30 -12.00 -0.92
CA ASN A 37 2.93 -11.98 0.40
C ASN A 37 3.63 -10.64 0.70
N ALA A 38 4.18 -9.97 -0.34
CA ALA A 38 4.78 -8.65 -0.16
C ALA A 38 3.70 -7.60 0.13
N ILE A 39 2.55 -7.66 -0.53
CA ILE A 39 1.38 -6.83 -0.20
C ILE A 39 0.97 -7.06 1.26
N THR A 40 0.80 -8.31 1.69
CA THR A 40 0.47 -8.64 3.09
C THR A 40 1.48 -8.05 4.07
N ARG A 41 2.78 -8.14 3.79
CA ARG A 41 3.83 -7.54 4.64
C ARG A 41 3.77 -6.02 4.66
N VAL A 42 3.40 -5.38 3.56
CA VAL A 42 3.19 -3.92 3.49
C VAL A 42 1.95 -3.52 4.28
N VAL A 43 0.83 -4.23 4.11
CA VAL A 43 -0.43 -4.01 4.82
C VAL A 43 -0.30 -4.24 6.33
N THR A 44 0.54 -5.20 6.75
CA THR A 44 0.82 -5.47 8.17
C THR A 44 1.99 -4.65 8.72
N GLY A 45 2.61 -3.80 7.91
CA GLY A 45 3.73 -2.93 8.30
C GLY A 45 5.03 -3.66 8.60
N ARG A 46 5.10 -4.95 8.30
CA ARG A 46 6.33 -5.75 8.39
C ARG A 46 7.34 -5.41 7.29
N LYS A 47 6.94 -4.63 6.29
CA LYS A 47 7.79 -4.16 5.19
C LYS A 47 7.33 -2.78 4.72
N ARG A 48 8.29 -1.86 4.48
CA ARG A 48 8.01 -0.64 3.72
C ARG A 48 8.12 -0.92 2.21
N PRO A 49 7.14 -0.48 1.40
CA PRO A 49 7.26 -0.53 -0.05
C PRO A 49 8.27 0.52 -0.54
N SER A 50 8.90 0.26 -1.67
CA SER A 50 9.71 1.28 -2.39
C SER A 50 8.83 2.45 -2.84
N PRO A 51 9.39 3.65 -3.11
CA PRO A 51 8.61 4.80 -3.58
C PRO A 51 7.80 4.52 -4.85
N GLU A 52 8.35 3.74 -5.79
CA GLU A 52 7.63 3.30 -7.01
C GLU A 52 6.46 2.37 -6.68
N GLN A 53 6.66 1.44 -5.72
CA GLN A 53 5.62 0.54 -5.23
C GLN A 53 4.51 1.29 -4.51
N ALA A 54 4.86 2.26 -3.67
CA ALA A 54 3.91 3.11 -2.97
C ALA A 54 3.07 3.94 -3.96
N THR A 55 3.72 4.50 -4.99
CA THR A 55 3.07 5.26 -6.06
C THR A 55 2.13 4.39 -6.88
N ALA A 56 2.54 3.18 -7.24
CA ALA A 56 1.70 2.23 -7.97
C ALA A 56 0.51 1.76 -7.13
N LEU A 57 0.71 1.48 -5.84
CA LEU A 57 -0.36 1.12 -4.90
C LEU A 57 -1.39 2.25 -4.77
N ALA A 58 -0.92 3.49 -4.60
CA ALA A 58 -1.75 4.68 -4.56
C ALA A 58 -2.60 4.82 -5.83
N ARG A 59 -1.96 4.67 -6.99
CA ARG A 59 -2.65 4.75 -8.29
C ARG A 59 -3.73 3.70 -8.47
N VAL A 60 -3.46 2.44 -8.13
CA VAL A 60 -4.44 1.35 -8.27
C VAL A 60 -5.60 1.50 -7.28
N LEU A 61 -5.33 1.98 -6.06
CA LEU A 61 -6.34 2.19 -5.04
C LEU A 61 -7.08 3.53 -5.17
N GLY A 62 -6.77 4.33 -6.19
CA GLY A 62 -7.40 5.64 -6.41
C GLY A 62 -7.13 6.64 -5.28
N ARG A 63 -5.97 6.54 -4.63
CA ARG A 63 -5.56 7.37 -3.49
C ARG A 63 -4.19 8.01 -3.76
N THR A 64 -3.78 8.90 -2.87
CA THR A 64 -2.42 9.47 -2.91
C THR A 64 -1.46 8.68 -2.02
N VAL A 65 -0.17 8.72 -2.35
CA VAL A 65 0.90 8.12 -1.52
C VAL A 65 0.86 8.61 -0.07
N PRO A 66 0.76 9.92 0.24
CA PRO A 66 0.68 10.39 1.62
C PRO A 66 -0.61 9.98 2.35
N GLU A 67 -1.71 9.71 1.65
CA GLU A 67 -2.92 9.15 2.28
C GLU A 67 -2.71 7.69 2.71
N LEU A 68 -2.06 6.87 1.87
CA LEU A 68 -1.82 5.46 2.15
C LEU A 68 -0.62 5.22 3.08
N PHE A 69 0.40 6.06 2.95
CA PHE A 69 1.67 5.99 3.64
C PHE A 69 2.01 7.37 4.23
N PRO A 70 1.26 7.83 5.25
CA PRO A 70 1.56 9.09 5.90
C PRO A 70 2.99 9.05 6.50
N PRO A 71 3.73 10.17 6.50
CA PRO A 71 5.00 10.23 7.24
C PRO A 71 4.72 9.92 8.72
N GLU A 72 5.63 9.18 9.36
CA GLU A 72 5.56 8.91 10.81
C GLU A 72 5.61 10.24 11.56
N GLY A 73 4.43 10.79 11.89
CA GLY A 73 4.35 12.13 12.49
C GLY A 73 2.94 12.64 12.83
N ARG A 74 1.90 11.79 12.81
CA ARG A 74 0.56 12.16 13.31
C ARG A 74 -0.05 11.06 14.17
N ASP A 75 0.66 10.67 15.21
CA ASP A 75 0.07 10.02 16.40
C ASP A 75 1.09 10.12 17.55
N HIS A 76 1.37 11.35 17.97
CA HIS A 76 1.97 11.61 19.29
C HIS A 76 1.33 12.87 19.88
N GLU A 77 0.01 12.87 19.99
CA GLU A 77 -0.73 13.73 20.92
C GLU A 77 -2.19 13.24 21.03
N GLN A 78 -2.45 12.30 21.94
CA GLN A 78 -3.69 12.26 22.73
C GLN A 78 -3.61 11.14 23.77
N GLY A 79 -3.55 11.53 25.04
CA GLY A 79 -3.81 10.67 26.20
C GLY A 79 -2.67 10.61 27.19
#